data_AF-A0A918A482-F1
#
_entry.id   AF-A0A918A482-F1
#
_cell.length_a   1.000
_cell.length_b   1.000
_cell.length_c   1.000
_cell.angle_alpha   90.00
_cell.angle_beta   90.00
_cell.angle_gamma   90.00
#
_symmetry.space_group_name_H-M   'P 1'
#
loop_
_entity.id
_entity.type
_entity.pdbx_description
1 polymer ?
#
loop_
_entity_poly.entity_id
_entity_poly.type
_entity_poly.pdbx_seq_one_letter_code
_entity_poly.pdbx_strand_id
1 'polypeptide(L)'
;MLAKLDEDALVRRDVSVPGTLSGETRQVDVLIMGSLSGQDISIAVECKHYKRKLGIGIVDEFAGKLQDLNVERGLLFALNGFTQPAQNRAAGARVPKIVLSSLASYDHTPADLDSLFTGLGDCPHPNCYTGDIGWYVWIATIEDSEPDTLEFGTCDICGTQALRCSECEDIVDFSWSESSCGCETDYSLIEDRKGIDVKEIERRIDGTIVTFNPDFSRGVTYRTRSD
;
A
#
# COMPACT_ATOMS: atom_id res chain seq x y z
N MET A 1 -8.66 -17.51 3.32
CA MET A 1 -7.89 -16.39 2.76
C MET A 1 -6.74 -16.11 3.73
N LEU A 2 -6.92 -15.39 4.86
CA LEU A 2 -5.90 -15.45 5.93
C LEU A 2 -5.77 -16.87 6.50
N ALA A 3 -6.91 -17.55 6.71
CA ALA A 3 -6.91 -18.96 7.13
C ALA A 3 -6.19 -19.95 6.18
N LYS A 4 -5.84 -19.52 4.94
CA LYS A 4 -5.02 -20.32 4.02
C LYS A 4 -3.52 -20.07 4.22
N LEU A 5 -3.17 -18.92 4.77
CA LEU A 5 -1.81 -18.48 5.05
C LEU A 5 -1.43 -18.73 6.52
N ASP A 6 -2.43 -18.81 7.41
CA ASP A 6 -2.32 -19.10 8.84
C ASP A 6 -3.52 -19.97 9.25
N GLU A 7 -3.29 -21.26 9.51
CA GLU A 7 -4.35 -22.19 9.89
C GLU A 7 -5.02 -21.83 11.24
N ASP A 8 -4.32 -21.08 12.10
CA ASP A 8 -4.78 -20.68 13.42
C ASP A 8 -5.52 -19.32 13.42
N ALA A 9 -5.72 -18.73 12.24
CA ALA A 9 -6.38 -17.43 12.10
C ALA A 9 -7.78 -17.41 12.75
N LEU A 10 -7.98 -16.48 13.68
CA LEU A 10 -9.24 -16.28 14.38
C LEU A 10 -10.18 -15.36 13.60
N VAL A 11 -11.39 -15.85 13.33
CA VAL A 11 -12.45 -15.08 12.67
C VAL A 11 -13.59 -14.80 13.65
N ARG A 12 -13.85 -13.52 13.93
CA ARG A 12 -14.97 -13.05 14.76
C ARG A 12 -15.94 -12.26 13.91
N ARG A 13 -17.24 -12.43 14.15
CA ARG A 13 -18.31 -11.69 13.46
C ARG A 13 -19.02 -10.79 14.45
N ASP A 14 -19.50 -9.65 13.95
CA ASP A 14 -20.28 -8.66 14.71
C ASP A 14 -19.63 -8.30 16.06
N VAL A 15 -18.37 -7.86 15.99
CA VAL A 15 -17.55 -7.60 17.18
C VAL A 15 -17.49 -6.10 17.46
N SER A 16 -17.60 -5.76 18.74
CA SER A 16 -17.37 -4.41 19.25
C SER A 16 -16.02 -4.32 19.95
N VAL A 17 -15.16 -3.41 19.52
CA VAL A 17 -13.80 -3.22 20.05
C VAL A 17 -13.62 -1.74 20.42
N PRO A 18 -13.08 -1.42 21.60
CA PRO A 18 -12.71 -0.04 21.93
C PRO A 18 -11.64 0.48 20.97
N GLY A 19 -11.84 1.67 20.41
CA GLY A 19 -10.83 2.35 19.62
C GLY A 19 -9.62 2.70 20.48
N THR A 20 -8.42 2.39 20.00
CA THR A 20 -7.14 2.67 20.65
C THR A 20 -6.81 4.17 20.67
N LEU A 21 -7.34 4.94 19.72
CA LEU A 21 -7.09 6.38 19.62
C LEU A 21 -8.20 7.19 20.29
N SER A 22 -9.46 6.87 19.99
CA SER A 22 -10.63 7.63 20.45
C SER A 22 -11.19 7.15 21.78
N GLY A 23 -10.96 5.89 22.17
CA GLY A 23 -11.64 5.23 23.28
C GLY A 23 -13.11 4.86 23.02
N GLU A 24 -13.69 5.29 21.89
CA GLU A 24 -15.06 4.97 21.51
C GLU A 24 -15.18 3.54 21.01
N THR A 25 -16.28 2.87 21.34
CA THR A 25 -16.52 1.51 20.88
C THR A 25 -16.85 1.50 19.39
N ARG A 26 -16.10 0.73 18.60
CA ARG A 26 -16.33 0.53 17.17
C ARG A 26 -16.85 -0.89 16.93
N GLN A 27 -17.99 -1.00 16.26
CA GLN A 27 -18.47 -2.28 15.74
C GLN A 27 -17.84 -2.55 14.36
N VAL A 28 -17.50 -3.81 14.11
CA VAL A 28 -16.96 -4.34 12.85
C VAL A 28 -17.73 -5.61 12.49
N ASP A 29 -18.15 -5.74 11.22
CA ASP A 29 -18.94 -6.89 10.77
C ASP A 29 -18.15 -8.20 10.83
N VAL A 30 -16.87 -8.18 10.44
CA VAL A 30 -15.94 -9.30 10.63
C VAL A 30 -14.56 -8.77 11.01
N LEU A 31 -13.98 -9.31 12.07
CA LEU A 31 -12.58 -9.11 12.44
C LEU A 31 -11.84 -10.44 12.30
N ILE A 32 -10.78 -10.42 11.51
CA ILE A 32 -9.90 -11.56 11.28
C ILE A 32 -8.55 -11.20 11.92
N MET A 33 -7.99 -12.10 12.71
CA MET A 33 -6.68 -11.94 13.32
C MET A 33 -5.87 -13.20 13.05
N GLY A 34 -4.59 -13.06 12.74
CA GLY A 34 -3.68 -14.19 12.56
C GLY A 34 -2.24 -13.73 12.64
N SER A 35 -1.32 -14.62 12.29
CA SER A 35 0.12 -14.35 12.24
C SER A 35 0.68 -14.79 10.90
N LEU A 36 1.44 -13.91 10.24
CA LEU A 36 2.18 -14.23 9.02
C LEU A 36 3.66 -14.01 9.28
N SER A 37 4.47 -15.07 9.11
CA SER A 37 5.91 -15.03 9.34
C SER A 37 6.31 -14.46 10.72
N GLY A 38 5.50 -14.74 11.76
CA GLY A 38 5.74 -14.27 13.13
C GLY A 38 5.28 -12.82 13.41
N GLN A 39 4.66 -12.14 12.44
CA GLN A 39 4.06 -10.84 12.62
C GLN A 39 2.53 -10.97 12.70
N ASP A 40 1.94 -10.41 13.76
CA ASP A 40 0.48 -10.34 13.88
C ASP A 40 -0.11 -9.48 12.77
N ILE A 41 -1.22 -9.95 12.21
CA ILE A 41 -1.98 -9.25 11.19
C ILE A 41 -3.46 -9.28 11.54
N SER A 42 -4.11 -8.13 11.41
CA SER A 42 -5.53 -8.00 11.60
C SER A 42 -6.20 -7.42 10.36
N ILE A 43 -7.41 -7.90 10.08
CA ILE A 43 -8.21 -7.50 8.94
C ILE A 43 -9.63 -7.23 9.41
N ALA A 44 -10.10 -6.01 9.18
CA ALA A 44 -11.49 -5.65 9.43
C ALA A 44 -12.25 -5.64 8.11
N VAL A 45 -13.45 -6.23 8.13
CA VAL A 45 -14.36 -6.28 6.99
C VAL A 45 -15.64 -5.55 7.34
N GLU A 46 -16.10 -4.71 6.42
CA GLU A 46 -17.35 -3.94 6.52
C GLU A 46 -18.20 -4.15 5.28
N CYS A 47 -19.51 -4.33 5.47
CA CYS A 47 -20.46 -4.53 4.40
C CYS A 47 -21.50 -3.40 4.38
N LYS A 48 -21.53 -2.62 3.29
CA LYS A 48 -22.50 -1.54 3.11
C LYS A 48 -23.55 -1.89 2.06
N HIS A 49 -24.79 -2.04 2.51
CA HIS A 49 -25.94 -2.36 1.68
C HIS A 49 -26.72 -1.10 1.26
N TYR A 50 -26.10 -0.25 0.44
CA TYR A 50 -26.74 0.99 -0.06
C TYR A 50 -27.23 0.83 -1.49
N LYS A 51 -28.35 1.49 -1.84
CA LYS A 51 -28.93 1.49 -3.20
C LYS A 51 -28.06 2.21 -4.24
N ARG A 52 -27.24 3.16 -3.80
CA ARG A 52 -26.34 3.96 -4.64
C ARG A 52 -24.90 3.53 -4.43
N LYS A 53 -24.04 3.83 -5.41
CA LYS A 53 -22.58 3.70 -5.27
C LYS A 53 -22.07 4.48 -4.05
N LEU A 54 -21.11 3.90 -3.35
CA LEU A 54 -20.45 4.54 -2.20
C LEU A 54 -19.43 5.58 -2.69
N GLY A 55 -19.41 6.73 -2.02
CA GLY A 55 -18.48 7.83 -2.32
C GLY A 55 -17.29 7.88 -1.37
N ILE A 56 -16.42 8.89 -1.57
CA ILE A 56 -15.19 9.10 -0.80
C ILE A 56 -15.43 9.08 0.72
N GLY A 57 -16.48 9.75 1.20
CA GLY A 57 -16.72 9.86 2.64
C GLY A 57 -16.89 8.52 3.37
N ILE A 58 -17.39 7.48 2.69
CA ILE A 58 -17.50 6.15 3.29
C ILE A 58 -16.13 5.46 3.37
N VAL A 59 -15.25 5.70 2.38
CA VAL A 59 -13.87 5.19 2.40
C VAL A 59 -13.07 5.88 3.50
N ASP A 60 -13.24 7.19 3.69
CA ASP A 60 -12.58 7.94 4.78
C ASP A 60 -13.10 7.52 6.16
N GLU A 61 -14.41 7.31 6.31
CA GLU A 61 -15.00 6.77 7.55
C GLU A 61 -14.40 5.40 7.88
N PHE A 62 -14.27 4.53 6.88
CA PHE A 62 -13.67 3.22 7.05
C PHE A 62 -12.18 3.31 7.40
N ALA A 63 -11.41 4.13 6.69
CA ALA A 63 -9.99 4.36 6.97
C ALA A 63 -9.78 4.84 8.43
N GLY A 64 -10.57 5.81 8.88
CA GLY A 64 -10.53 6.30 10.25
C GLY A 64 -10.91 5.23 11.27
N LYS A 65 -11.89 4.37 10.96
CA LYS A 65 -12.25 3.22 11.81
C LYS A 65 -11.07 2.24 11.95
N LEU A 66 -10.40 1.91 10.85
CA LEU A 66 -9.26 0.99 10.86
C LEU A 66 -8.10 1.54 11.68
N GLN A 67 -7.77 2.83 11.51
CA GLN A 67 -6.74 3.52 12.30
C GLN A 67 -7.07 3.51 13.79
N ASP A 68 -8.33 3.82 14.13
CA ASP A 68 -8.80 3.82 15.52
C ASP A 68 -8.81 2.42 16.12
N LEU A 69 -8.93 1.37 15.32
CA LEU A 69 -8.84 -0.02 15.79
C LEU A 69 -7.41 -0.58 15.79
N ASN A 70 -6.43 0.17 15.28
CA ASN A 70 -5.08 -0.30 14.98
C ASN A 70 -5.10 -1.58 14.12
N VAL A 71 -5.91 -1.57 13.06
CA VAL A 71 -6.03 -2.69 12.10
C VAL A 71 -5.27 -2.35 10.82
N GLU A 72 -4.39 -3.25 10.39
CA GLU A 72 -3.46 -2.99 9.29
C GLU A 72 -4.13 -3.01 7.92
N ARG A 73 -5.18 -3.84 7.76
CA ARG A 73 -5.85 -4.05 6.47
C ARG A 73 -7.37 -4.01 6.58
N GLY A 74 -8.01 -3.41 5.59
CA GLY A 74 -9.45 -3.26 5.54
C GLY A 74 -10.06 -3.77 4.23
N LEU A 75 -11.18 -4.46 4.34
CA LEU A 75 -12.00 -4.85 3.21
C LEU A 75 -13.38 -4.21 3.30
N LEU A 76 -13.68 -3.31 2.36
CA LEU A 76 -14.98 -2.65 2.28
C LEU A 76 -15.80 -3.25 1.15
N PHE A 77 -16.88 -3.94 1.51
CA PHE A 77 -17.85 -4.48 0.57
C PHE A 77 -19.01 -3.50 0.33
N ALA A 78 -19.39 -3.33 -0.93
CA ALA A 78 -20.56 -2.56 -1.32
C ALA A 78 -21.51 -3.39 -2.18
N LEU A 79 -22.83 -3.32 -1.92
CA LEU A 79 -23.79 -3.97 -2.82
C LEU A 79 -23.68 -3.41 -4.25
N ASN A 80 -23.77 -2.08 -4.40
CA ASN A 80 -23.87 -1.42 -5.71
C ASN A 80 -22.55 -0.80 -6.22
N GLY A 81 -21.43 -1.10 -5.58
CA GLY A 81 -20.10 -0.62 -5.95
C GLY A 81 -19.75 0.79 -5.45
N PHE A 82 -18.68 1.35 -6.03
CA PHE A 82 -18.03 2.60 -5.61
C PHE A 82 -17.97 3.61 -6.75
N THR A 83 -17.87 4.89 -6.41
CA THR A 83 -17.55 5.94 -7.40
C THR A 83 -16.06 5.90 -7.75
N GLN A 84 -15.68 6.38 -8.94
CA GLN A 84 -14.27 6.45 -9.35
C GLN A 84 -13.39 7.22 -8.33
N PRO A 85 -13.83 8.37 -7.78
CA PRO A 85 -13.04 9.06 -6.76
C PRO A 85 -12.88 8.24 -5.46
N ALA A 86 -13.86 7.42 -5.09
CA ALA A 86 -13.74 6.52 -3.93
C ALA A 86 -12.74 5.39 -4.18
N GLN A 87 -12.71 4.84 -5.41
CA GLN A 87 -11.70 3.86 -5.82
C GLN A 87 -10.30 4.45 -5.77
N ASN A 88 -10.11 5.65 -6.34
CA ASN A 88 -8.82 6.35 -6.31
C ASN A 88 -8.38 6.64 -4.86
N ARG A 89 -9.32 7.02 -3.99
CA ARG A 89 -9.06 7.28 -2.57
C ARG A 89 -8.59 6.03 -1.82
N ALA A 90 -9.20 4.88 -2.07
CA ALA A 90 -8.80 3.61 -1.48
C ALA A 90 -7.44 3.14 -2.02
N ALA A 91 -7.22 3.24 -3.33
CA ALA A 91 -5.93 2.88 -3.94
C ALA A 91 -4.76 3.73 -3.43
N GLY A 92 -5.01 5.00 -3.08
CA GLY A 92 -4.03 5.87 -2.43
C GLY A 92 -3.91 5.69 -0.91
N ALA A 93 -4.73 4.86 -0.27
CA ALA A 93 -4.62 4.58 1.16
C ALA A 93 -3.46 3.60 1.40
N ARG A 94 -2.40 4.08 2.05
CA ARG A 94 -1.21 3.27 2.37
C ARG A 94 -1.36 2.60 3.74
N VAL A 95 -1.50 3.40 4.80
CA VAL A 95 -1.65 2.92 6.17
C VAL A 95 -2.97 3.42 6.76
N PRO A 96 -4.01 2.56 6.89
CA PRO A 96 -4.08 1.14 6.55
C PRO A 96 -4.42 0.88 5.07
N LYS A 97 -4.05 -0.31 4.54
CA LYS A 97 -4.40 -0.73 3.16
C LYS A 97 -5.88 -1.05 3.07
N ILE A 98 -6.55 -0.47 2.08
CA ILE A 98 -8.00 -0.65 1.88
C ILE A 98 -8.25 -1.30 0.52
N VAL A 99 -8.90 -2.46 0.55
CA VAL A 99 -9.40 -3.13 -0.64
C VAL A 99 -10.91 -2.93 -0.74
N LEU A 100 -11.38 -2.60 -1.94
CA LEU A 100 -12.78 -2.41 -2.25
C LEU A 100 -13.31 -3.62 -3.02
N SER A 101 -14.49 -4.10 -2.64
CA SER A 101 -15.17 -5.15 -3.39
C SER A 101 -16.66 -4.89 -3.54
N SER A 102 -17.26 -5.35 -4.63
CA SER A 102 -18.67 -5.13 -4.88
C SER A 102 -19.40 -6.33 -5.44
N LEU A 103 -20.68 -6.44 -5.11
CA LEU A 103 -21.58 -7.44 -5.68
C LEU A 103 -22.22 -6.98 -7.00
N ALA A 104 -22.13 -5.69 -7.36
CA ALA A 104 -22.64 -5.18 -8.63
C ALA A 104 -21.87 -5.75 -9.84
N SER A 105 -20.59 -6.04 -9.64
CA SER A 105 -19.78 -6.85 -10.54
C SER A 105 -19.99 -8.32 -10.21
N TYR A 106 -21.17 -8.87 -10.50
CA TYR A 106 -21.42 -10.32 -10.44
C TYR A 106 -20.78 -11.00 -11.67
N ASP A 107 -19.48 -10.77 -11.87
CA ASP A 107 -18.64 -11.73 -12.56
C ASP A 107 -18.07 -12.61 -11.44
N HIS A 108 -18.09 -13.93 -11.59
CA HIS A 108 -17.79 -14.88 -10.52
C HIS A 108 -16.33 -14.88 -10.05
N THR A 109 -15.58 -13.80 -10.27
CA THR A 109 -14.32 -13.58 -9.59
C THR A 109 -14.65 -13.32 -8.12
N PRO A 110 -14.14 -14.13 -7.18
CA PRO A 110 -14.10 -13.73 -5.78
C PRO A 110 -13.59 -12.30 -5.71
N ALA A 111 -14.04 -11.50 -4.74
CA ALA A 111 -13.27 -10.33 -4.33
C ALA A 111 -11.80 -10.74 -4.39
N ASP A 112 -10.94 -10.00 -5.08
CA ASP A 112 -9.53 -10.35 -5.16
C ASP A 112 -8.97 -10.13 -3.76
N LEU A 113 -9.24 -11.08 -2.90
CA LEU A 113 -8.86 -11.09 -1.51
C LEU A 113 -7.36 -11.29 -1.46
N ASP A 114 -6.79 -12.00 -2.42
CA ASP A 114 -5.35 -12.10 -2.57
C ASP A 114 -4.71 -10.70 -2.78
N SER A 115 -5.48 -9.69 -3.24
CA SER A 115 -5.06 -8.28 -3.24
C SER A 115 -4.73 -7.69 -1.86
N LEU A 116 -5.36 -8.19 -0.78
CA LEU A 116 -5.01 -7.80 0.59
C LEU A 116 -3.64 -8.33 1.01
N PHE A 117 -3.16 -9.40 0.35
CA PHE A 117 -1.90 -10.09 0.64
C PHE A 117 -0.92 -10.07 -0.55
N THR A 118 -1.14 -9.20 -1.54
CA THR A 118 -0.16 -9.01 -2.61
C THR A 118 1.09 -8.35 -2.05
N GLY A 119 2.26 -8.68 -2.59
CA GLY A 119 3.55 -8.10 -2.22
C GLY A 119 4.04 -8.35 -0.80
N LEU A 120 3.55 -9.40 -0.11
CA LEU A 120 4.09 -9.81 1.19
C LEU A 120 5.61 -10.08 1.09
N GLY A 121 6.41 -9.17 1.66
CA GLY A 121 7.86 -9.31 1.77
C GLY A 121 8.68 -8.50 0.78
N ASP A 122 8.06 -7.60 0.00
CA ASP A 122 8.77 -6.72 -0.93
C ASP A 122 9.39 -5.49 -0.23
N CYS A 123 9.09 -5.29 1.05
CA CYS A 123 9.67 -4.22 1.85
C CYS A 123 11.13 -4.55 2.25
N PRO A 124 12.10 -3.66 1.98
CA PRO A 124 13.50 -3.89 2.35
C PRO A 124 13.77 -3.70 3.85
N HIS A 125 12.80 -3.20 4.62
CA HIS A 125 12.97 -2.98 6.05
C HIS A 125 13.07 -4.31 6.81
N PRO A 126 14.12 -4.53 7.61
CA PRO A 126 14.43 -5.84 8.19
C PRO A 126 13.37 -6.39 9.15
N ASN A 127 12.50 -5.53 9.67
CA ASN A 127 11.40 -5.91 10.56
C ASN A 127 10.01 -5.77 9.92
N CYS A 128 9.93 -5.66 8.59
CA CYS A 128 8.66 -5.58 7.87
C CYS A 128 8.49 -6.80 6.95
N TYR A 129 7.80 -7.83 7.44
CA TYR A 129 7.67 -9.11 6.72
C TYR A 129 6.44 -9.18 5.84
N THR A 130 5.46 -8.33 6.12
CA THR A 130 4.15 -8.33 5.46
C THR A 130 3.88 -7.05 4.68
N GLY A 131 4.81 -6.10 4.72
CA GLY A 131 4.69 -4.85 3.98
C GLY A 131 4.84 -5.04 2.48
N ASP A 132 3.98 -4.36 1.75
CA ASP A 132 3.97 -4.28 0.29
C ASP A 132 4.31 -2.84 -0.12
N ILE A 133 5.16 -2.70 -1.12
CA ILE A 133 5.54 -1.39 -1.65
C ILE A 133 4.57 -1.03 -2.77
N GLY A 134 3.83 0.07 -2.60
CA GLY A 134 3.11 0.69 -3.71
C GLY A 134 4.10 1.37 -4.65
N TRP A 135 4.53 0.65 -5.69
CA TRP A 135 5.53 1.12 -6.64
C TRP A 135 4.95 2.19 -7.57
N TYR A 136 5.73 3.24 -7.76
CA TYR A 136 5.46 4.30 -8.71
C TYR A 136 6.61 4.43 -9.68
N VAL A 137 6.31 4.71 -10.95
CA VAL A 137 7.34 4.98 -11.95
C VAL A 137 7.76 6.44 -11.85
N TRP A 138 9.07 6.65 -11.84
CA TRP A 138 9.70 7.95 -11.90
C TRP A 138 10.51 8.05 -13.18
N ILE A 139 10.48 9.21 -13.82
CA ILE A 139 11.02 9.40 -15.17
C ILE A 139 12.02 10.54 -15.16
N ALA A 140 13.15 10.34 -15.82
CA ALA A 140 14.10 11.37 -16.19
C ALA A 140 14.10 11.53 -17.71
N THR A 141 13.75 12.73 -18.18
CA THR A 141 13.79 13.05 -19.61
C THR A 141 15.23 13.36 -20.01
N ILE A 142 15.73 12.64 -21.01
CA ILE A 142 17.09 12.82 -21.54
C ILE A 142 16.96 13.36 -22.97
N GLU A 143 17.68 14.43 -23.28
CA GLU A 143 17.69 15.01 -24.63
C GLU A 143 18.22 13.99 -25.64
N ASP A 144 17.51 13.86 -26.76
CA ASP A 144 17.84 12.93 -27.86
C ASP A 144 18.00 11.45 -27.46
N SER A 145 17.38 11.03 -26.35
CA SER A 145 17.39 9.64 -25.86
C SER A 145 16.04 9.22 -25.32
N GLU A 146 15.83 7.90 -25.20
CA GLU A 146 14.67 7.40 -24.47
C GLU A 146 14.71 7.85 -23.00
N PRO A 147 13.56 8.15 -22.37
CA PRO A 147 13.52 8.53 -20.97
C PRO A 147 14.05 7.40 -20.09
N ASP A 148 14.86 7.76 -19.11
CA ASP A 148 15.30 6.82 -18.08
C ASP A 148 14.18 6.70 -17.02
N THR A 149 14.08 5.54 -16.40
CA THR A 149 13.03 5.25 -15.42
C THR A 149 13.55 4.50 -14.22
N LEU A 150 12.99 4.81 -13.05
CA LEU A 150 13.17 3.99 -11.84
C LEU A 150 11.83 3.79 -11.15
N GLU A 151 11.78 2.82 -10.23
CA GLU A 151 10.61 2.62 -9.38
C GLU A 151 10.92 3.10 -7.95
N PHE A 152 10.01 3.89 -7.39
CA PHE A 152 10.07 4.31 -6.00
C PHE A 152 8.68 4.27 -5.40
N GLY A 153 8.61 3.80 -4.15
CA GLY A 153 7.33 3.59 -3.48
C GLY A 153 7.45 3.67 -1.96
N THR A 154 6.32 3.46 -1.31
CA THR A 154 6.23 3.46 0.16
C THR A 154 5.49 2.22 0.61
N CYS A 155 6.00 1.61 1.68
CA CYS A 155 5.39 0.44 2.31
C CYS A 155 4.02 0.79 2.92
N ASP A 156 3.04 -0.07 2.66
CA ASP A 156 1.67 0.01 3.20
C ASP A 156 1.55 -0.41 4.68
N ILE A 157 2.61 -0.97 5.27
CA ILE A 157 2.64 -1.40 6.68
C ILE A 157 3.54 -0.50 7.53
N CYS A 158 4.84 -0.43 7.23
CA CYS A 158 5.81 0.29 8.07
C CYS A 158 6.12 1.71 7.59
N GLY A 159 5.64 2.10 6.41
CA GLY A 159 5.93 3.41 5.83
C GLY A 159 7.34 3.57 5.25
N THR A 160 8.17 2.52 5.25
CA THR A 160 9.50 2.54 4.63
C THR A 160 9.40 2.97 3.16
N GLN A 161 10.22 3.95 2.79
CA GLN A 161 10.43 4.31 1.41
C GLN A 161 11.41 3.32 0.78
N ALA A 162 11.11 2.87 -0.43
CA ALA A 162 11.92 1.89 -1.13
C ALA A 162 12.14 2.34 -2.57
N LEU A 163 13.36 2.15 -3.05
CA LEU A 163 13.77 2.44 -4.43
C LEU A 163 14.25 1.15 -5.08
N ARG A 164 13.82 0.88 -6.31
CA ARG A 164 14.44 -0.14 -7.15
C ARG A 164 15.58 0.48 -7.92
N CYS A 165 16.79 -0.03 -7.71
CA CYS A 165 17.96 0.44 -8.41
C CYS A 165 17.78 0.25 -9.92
N SER A 166 17.94 1.32 -10.69
CA SER A 166 17.85 1.31 -12.15
C SER A 166 19.04 0.61 -12.83
N GLU A 167 20.12 0.34 -12.10
CA GLU A 167 21.33 -0.32 -12.64
C GLU A 167 21.36 -1.83 -12.37
N CYS A 168 20.93 -2.28 -11.19
CA CYS A 168 21.02 -3.69 -10.78
C CYS A 168 19.71 -4.32 -10.28
N GLU A 169 18.61 -3.56 -10.27
CA GLU A 169 17.28 -3.99 -9.82
C GLU A 169 17.13 -4.33 -8.33
N ASP A 170 18.19 -4.24 -7.53
CA ASP A 170 18.14 -4.40 -6.09
C ASP A 170 17.21 -3.35 -5.45
N ILE A 171 16.50 -3.76 -4.41
CA ILE A 171 15.63 -2.88 -3.64
C ILE A 171 16.44 -2.25 -2.52
N VAL A 172 16.52 -0.92 -2.54
CA VAL A 172 17.24 -0.10 -1.57
C VAL A 172 16.26 0.44 -0.54
N ASP A 173 16.56 0.23 0.75
CA ASP A 173 15.87 0.88 1.86
C ASP A 173 16.26 2.37 1.90
N PHE A 174 15.24 3.22 1.88
CA PHE A 174 15.33 4.67 1.93
C PHE A 174 14.82 5.22 3.27
N SER A 175 15.32 4.68 4.38
CA SER A 175 15.07 5.21 5.73
C SER A 175 15.67 6.61 5.96
N TRP A 176 16.54 7.08 5.06
CA TRP A 176 17.18 8.39 5.08
C TRP A 176 17.10 9.05 3.70
N SER A 177 17.34 10.36 3.61
CA SER A 177 17.31 11.10 2.35
C SER A 177 18.41 10.70 1.35
N GLU A 178 19.39 9.89 1.77
CA GLU A 178 20.49 9.41 0.92
C GLU A 178 20.73 7.93 1.20
N SER A 179 20.98 7.15 0.15
CA SER A 179 21.30 5.74 0.25
C SER A 179 22.13 5.28 -0.95
N SER A 180 23.02 4.32 -0.72
CA SER A 180 23.86 3.73 -1.77
C SER A 180 23.42 2.29 -2.00
N CYS A 181 23.26 1.93 -3.28
CA CYS A 181 23.01 0.56 -3.68
C CYS A 181 24.32 -0.26 -3.62
N GLY A 182 24.21 -1.58 -3.46
CA GLY A 182 25.36 -2.50 -3.47
C GLY A 182 26.16 -2.50 -4.78
N CYS A 183 25.56 -2.03 -5.88
CA CYS A 183 26.22 -1.82 -7.17
C CYS A 183 26.93 -0.45 -7.29
N GLU A 184 27.21 0.21 -6.17
CA GLU A 184 27.93 1.51 -6.10
C GLU A 184 27.17 2.69 -6.73
N THR A 185 25.85 2.54 -6.96
CA THR A 185 24.99 3.64 -7.40
C THR A 185 24.43 4.39 -6.19
N ASP A 186 24.65 5.71 -6.17
CA ASP A 186 24.14 6.58 -5.11
C ASP A 186 22.80 7.20 -5.49
N TYR A 187 21.92 7.33 -4.52
CA TYR A 187 20.60 7.93 -4.69
C TYR A 187 20.34 8.96 -3.58
N SER A 188 19.68 10.06 -3.94
CA SER A 188 19.27 11.11 -3.00
C SER A 188 17.81 11.52 -3.24
N LEU A 189 17.02 11.59 -2.18
CA LEU A 189 15.65 12.08 -2.21
C LEU A 189 15.62 13.59 -1.97
N ILE A 190 14.94 14.32 -2.84
CA ILE A 190 14.69 15.73 -2.68
C ILE A 190 13.22 15.89 -2.30
N GLU A 191 12.99 16.27 -1.05
CA GLU A 191 11.65 16.47 -0.50
C GLU A 191 11.09 17.86 -0.83
N ASP A 192 9.76 17.99 -0.71
CA ASP A 192 9.11 19.28 -0.76
C ASP A 192 9.51 20.19 0.41
N ARG A 193 9.09 21.46 0.35
CA ARG A 193 9.43 22.44 1.41
C ARG A 193 8.92 22.05 2.80
N LYS A 194 7.98 21.12 2.87
CA LYS A 194 7.38 20.65 4.12
C LYS A 194 8.05 19.38 4.64
N GLY A 195 8.94 18.74 3.86
CA GLY A 195 9.53 17.44 4.19
C GLY A 195 8.50 16.32 4.23
N ILE A 196 7.40 16.45 3.47
CA ILE A 196 6.28 15.50 3.50
C ILE A 196 6.32 14.58 2.29
N ASP A 197 6.55 15.16 1.11
CA ASP A 197 6.51 14.43 -0.15
C ASP A 197 7.86 14.50 -0.86
N VAL A 198 8.33 13.34 -1.35
CA VAL A 198 9.46 13.30 -2.27
C VAL A 198 9.03 13.94 -3.59
N LYS A 199 9.81 14.91 -4.07
CA LYS A 199 9.57 15.62 -5.33
C LYS A 199 10.44 15.12 -6.45
N GLU A 200 11.71 14.89 -6.16
CA GLU A 200 12.71 14.49 -7.12
C GLU A 200 13.59 13.42 -6.49
N ILE A 201 14.14 12.56 -7.33
CA ILE A 201 15.15 11.57 -6.94
C ILE A 201 16.36 11.81 -7.82
N GLU A 202 17.52 12.03 -7.22
CA GLU A 202 18.79 12.10 -7.94
C GLU A 202 19.47 10.74 -7.88
N ARG A 203 19.87 10.21 -9.05
CA ARG A 203 20.81 9.10 -9.15
C ARG A 203 22.18 9.65 -9.51
N ARG A 204 23.24 9.19 -8.83
CA ARG A 204 24.64 9.52 -9.15
C ARG A 204 25.44 8.26 -9.48
N ILE A 205 26.06 8.27 -10.66
CA ILE A 205 26.97 7.22 -11.14
C ILE A 205 28.20 7.91 -11.72
N ASP A 206 29.38 7.62 -11.19
CA ASP A 206 30.66 8.20 -11.65
C ASP A 206 30.64 9.74 -11.78
N GLY A 207 29.91 10.41 -10.89
CA GLY A 207 29.75 11.87 -10.88
C GLY A 207 28.72 12.42 -11.87
N THR A 208 28.09 11.59 -12.70
CA THR A 208 26.94 11.96 -13.53
C THR A 208 25.67 11.94 -12.70
N ILE A 209 24.90 13.03 -12.72
CA ILE A 209 23.63 13.15 -11.99
C ILE A 209 22.47 13.06 -12.97
N VAL A 210 21.49 12.21 -12.68
CA VAL A 210 20.22 12.12 -13.39
C VAL A 210 19.09 12.36 -12.39
N THR A 211 18.19 13.30 -12.71
CA THR A 211 17.07 13.69 -11.84
C THR A 211 15.75 13.13 -12.36
N PHE A 212 15.06 12.38 -11.52
CA PHE A 212 13.80 11.73 -11.81
C PHE A 212 12.64 12.46 -11.15
N ASN A 213 11.51 12.53 -11.84
CA ASN A 213 10.26 13.11 -11.36
C ASN A 213 9.14 12.04 -11.38
N PRO A 214 8.13 12.13 -10.49
CA PRO A 214 7.07 11.13 -10.46
C PRO A 214 6.18 11.24 -11.71
N ASP A 215 5.92 10.12 -12.38
CA ASP A 215 4.98 10.07 -13.50
C ASP A 215 3.57 9.75 -13.00
N PHE A 216 2.79 10.81 -12.70
CA PHE A 216 1.44 10.64 -12.18
C PHE A 216 0.44 10.05 -13.18
N SER A 217 0.81 9.95 -14.45
CA SER A 217 -0.04 9.30 -15.47
C SER A 217 -0.04 7.77 -15.33
N ARG A 218 1.00 7.21 -14.72
CA ARG A 218 1.11 5.79 -14.38
C ARG A 218 0.51 5.57 -13.00
N GLY A 219 -0.36 4.58 -12.85
CA GLY A 219 -0.94 4.23 -11.55
C GLY A 219 0.09 3.59 -10.62
N VAL A 220 -0.27 3.46 -9.34
CA VAL A 220 0.49 2.64 -8.39
C VAL A 220 0.35 1.17 -8.79
N THR A 221 1.47 0.46 -8.85
CA THR A 221 1.49 -0.99 -9.06
C THR A 221 1.96 -1.71 -7.79
N TYR A 222 1.35 -2.85 -7.51
CA TYR A 222 1.77 -3.75 -6.45
C TYR A 222 2.25 -5.03 -7.11
N ARG A 223 3.38 -5.59 -6.64
CA ARG A 223 3.94 -6.79 -7.24
C ARG A 223 3.29 -8.02 -6.63
N THR A 224 2.71 -8.87 -7.47
CA THR A 224 2.38 -10.24 -7.09
C THR A 224 3.69 -11.00 -6.99
N ARG A 225 3.92 -11.76 -5.91
CA ARG A 225 5.00 -12.75 -5.91
C ARG A 225 4.76 -13.68 -7.09
N SER A 226 5.66 -13.71 -8.06
CA SER A 226 5.77 -14.86 -8.95
C SER A 226 6.24 -16.02 -8.08
N ASP A 227 5.49 -17.13 -8.13
CA ASP A 227 5.74 -18.37 -7.39
C ASP A 227 7.22 -18.80 -7.40
#